data_AF-A0A1X4XYU6-F1
#
_entry.id   AF-A0A1X4XYU6-F1
#
_cell.length_a   1.000
_cell.length_b   1.000
_cell.length_c   1.000
_cell.angle_alpha   90.00
_cell.angle_beta   90.00
_cell.angle_gamma   90.00
#
_symmetry.space_group_name_H-M   'P 1'
#
loop_
_entity.id
_entity.type
_entity.pdbx_description
1 polymer ?
#
loop_
_entity_poly.entity_id
_entity_poly.type
_entity_poly.pdbx_seq_one_letter_code
_entity_poly.pdbx_strand_id
1 'polypeptide(L)'
;MLNNPWTTVFVYAIAYKIGAILLNAKLNVVNNFSVNFLLHKGFHIYLITWLGSLVLAIPVSIFFYIIVKFALEKRKNAQAKEVA
;
A
#
# COMPACT_ATOMS: atom_id res chain seq x y z
N MET A 1 2.59 -9.66 -11.87
CA MET A 1 2.10 -9.13 -10.59
C MET A 1 1.05 -10.11 -10.06
N LEU A 2 1.44 -11.02 -9.18
CA LEU A 2 0.55 -12.04 -8.61
C LEU A 2 0.13 -11.54 -7.22
N ASN A 3 -0.71 -10.51 -7.19
CA ASN A 3 -1.23 -9.97 -5.93
C ASN A 3 -2.51 -10.72 -5.59
N ASN A 4 -2.72 -11.03 -4.31
CA ASN A 4 -3.98 -11.58 -3.85
C ASN A 4 -5.09 -10.55 -4.14
N PRO A 5 -6.09 -10.87 -4.98
CA PRO A 5 -7.12 -9.92 -5.39
C PRO A 5 -7.88 -9.36 -4.19
N TRP A 6 -8.01 -10.14 -3.12
CA TRP A 6 -8.65 -9.67 -1.89
C TRP A 6 -7.85 -8.57 -1.19
N THR A 7 -6.54 -8.75 -1.00
CA THR A 7 -5.71 -7.73 -0.34
C THR A 7 -5.49 -6.52 -1.24
N THR A 8 -5.45 -6.73 -2.56
CA THR A 8 -5.27 -5.67 -3.56
C THR A 8 -6.39 -4.65 -3.49
N VAL A 9 -7.66 -5.08 -3.40
CA VAL A 9 -8.81 -4.17 -3.33
C VAL A 9 -8.71 -3.23 -2.13
N PHE A 10 -8.36 -3.74 -0.94
CA PHE A 10 -8.24 -2.91 0.26
C PHE A 10 -7.07 -1.94 0.17
N VAL A 11 -5.90 -2.39 -0.29
CA VAL A 11 -4.72 -1.54 -0.42
C VAL A 11 -4.98 -0.41 -1.42
N TYR A 12 -5.61 -0.71 -2.57
CA TYR A 12 -5.96 0.29 -3.56
C TYR A 12 -7.02 1.27 -3.06
N ALA A 13 -8.03 0.81 -2.32
CA ALA A 13 -9.04 1.67 -1.72
C ALA A 13 -8.43 2.65 -0.70
N ILE A 14 -7.52 2.18 0.14
CA ILE A 14 -6.81 3.02 1.12
C ILE A 14 -5.91 4.02 0.40
N ALA A 15 -5.10 3.56 -0.55
CA ALA A 15 -4.22 4.42 -1.34
C ALA A 15 -5.02 5.49 -2.09
N TYR A 16 -6.15 5.12 -2.71
CA TYR A 16 -7.03 6.09 -3.36
C TYR A 16 -7.55 7.14 -2.39
N LYS A 17 -8.04 6.74 -1.20
CA LYS A 17 -8.52 7.69 -0.18
C LYS A 17 -7.44 8.65 0.27
N ILE A 18 -6.23 8.17 0.53
CA ILE A 18 -5.09 9.00 0.91
C ILE A 18 -4.79 10.01 -0.21
N GLY A 19 -4.67 9.53 -1.45
CA GLY A 19 -4.42 10.41 -2.60
C GLY A 19 -5.53 11.44 -2.82
N ALA A 20 -6.79 11.05 -2.64
CA ALA A 20 -7.94 11.92 -2.82
C ALA A 20 -7.97 13.04 -1.78
N ILE A 21 -7.59 12.74 -0.52
CA ILE A 21 -7.42 13.74 0.54
C ILE A 21 -6.30 14.72 0.16
N LEU A 22 -5.15 14.23 -0.27
CA LEU A 22 -3.99 15.06 -0.61
C LEU A 22 -4.28 16.00 -1.79
N LEU A 23 -5.06 15.55 -2.76
CA LEU A 23 -5.41 16.33 -3.95
C LEU A 23 -6.73 17.09 -3.82
N ASN A 24 -7.39 17.04 -2.66
CA ASN A 24 -8.75 17.55 -2.45
C ASN A 24 -9.72 17.12 -3.58
N ALA A 25 -9.57 15.87 -4.04
CA ALA A 25 -10.26 15.37 -5.20
C ALA A 25 -11.74 15.09 -4.87
N LYS A 26 -12.66 15.71 -5.61
CA LYS A 26 -14.12 15.45 -5.49
C LYS A 26 -14.56 14.12 -6.13
N LEU A 27 -13.64 13.42 -6.78
CA LEU A 27 -13.93 12.19 -7.49
C LEU A 27 -14.23 11.08 -6.48
N ASN A 28 -15.48 10.60 -6.41
CA ASN A 28 -15.87 9.54 -5.48
C ASN A 28 -16.06 8.22 -6.23
N VAL A 29 -14.97 7.46 -6.36
CA VAL A 29 -14.91 6.18 -7.09
C VAL A 29 -15.73 5.09 -6.39
N VAL A 30 -15.80 5.13 -5.06
CA VAL A 30 -16.51 4.13 -4.25
C VAL A 30 -18.02 4.19 -4.50
N ASN A 31 -18.57 5.40 -4.65
CA ASN A 31 -20.01 5.59 -4.84
C ASN A 31 -20.46 5.58 -6.31
N ASN A 32 -19.54 5.77 -7.27
CA ASN A 32 -19.87 5.89 -8.71
C ASN A 32 -19.23 4.78 -9.56
N PHE A 33 -19.05 3.60 -8.97
CA PHE A 33 -18.39 2.49 -9.64
C PHE A 33 -19.22 1.99 -10.84
N SER A 34 -18.75 2.27 -12.06
CA SER A 34 -19.28 1.71 -13.30
C SER A 34 -18.15 1.52 -14.32
N VAL A 35 -18.32 0.57 -15.24
CA VAL A 35 -17.31 0.32 -16.29
C VAL A 35 -17.06 1.58 -17.12
N ASN A 36 -18.12 2.32 -17.47
CA ASN A 36 -18.01 3.56 -18.23
C ASN A 36 -17.23 4.64 -17.46
N PHE A 37 -17.49 4.76 -16.16
CA PHE A 37 -16.76 5.68 -15.28
C PHE A 37 -15.28 5.31 -15.15
N LEU A 38 -14.96 4.02 -15.02
CA LEU A 38 -13.58 3.54 -14.97
C LEU A 38 -12.83 3.77 -16.27
N LEU A 39 -13.47 3.62 -17.43
CA LEU A 39 -12.82 3.88 -18.72
C LEU A 39 -12.51 5.37 -18.93
N HIS A 40 -13.43 6.26 -18.53
CA HIS A 40 -13.28 7.71 -18.76
C HIS A 40 -12.52 8.44 -17.65
N LYS A 41 -12.55 7.93 -16.41
CA LYS A 41 -11.85 8.52 -15.26
C LYS A 41 -10.67 7.67 -14.78
N GLY A 42 -10.42 6.52 -15.40
CA GLY A 42 -9.40 5.55 -14.98
C GLY A 42 -8.01 6.15 -14.80
N PHE A 43 -7.59 7.02 -15.72
CA PHE A 43 -6.29 7.69 -15.59
C PHE A 43 -6.20 8.60 -14.36
N HIS A 44 -7.26 9.36 -14.06
CA HIS A 44 -7.31 10.18 -12.85
C HIS A 44 -7.35 9.31 -11.59
N ILE A 45 -8.11 8.22 -11.60
CA ILE A 45 -8.18 7.26 -10.49
C ILE A 45 -6.81 6.63 -10.24
N TYR A 46 -6.11 6.27 -11.31
CA TYR A 46 -4.76 5.73 -11.24
C TYR A 46 -3.79 6.73 -10.63
N LEU A 47 -3.77 7.99 -11.09
CA LEU A 47 -2.88 9.02 -10.56
C LEU A 47 -3.13 9.32 -9.08
N ILE A 48 -4.40 9.42 -8.68
CA ILE A 48 -4.78 9.63 -7.27
C ILE A 48 -4.29 8.44 -6.43
N THR A 49 -4.58 7.22 -6.86
CA THR A 49 -4.14 6.00 -6.17
C THR A 49 -2.61 5.92 -6.10
N TRP A 50 -1.90 6.25 -7.17
CA TRP A 50 -0.44 6.24 -7.24
C TRP A 50 0.18 7.21 -6.24
N LEU A 51 -0.32 8.45 -6.17
CA LEU A 51 0.14 9.45 -5.20
C LEU A 51 -0.12 9.02 -3.76
N GLY A 52 -1.31 8.51 -3.46
CA GLY A 52 -1.59 8.00 -2.13
C GLY A 52 -0.76 6.77 -1.76
N SER A 53 -0.37 5.95 -2.74
CA SER A 53 0.53 4.80 -2.53
C SER A 53 1.93 5.23 -2.12
N LEU A 54 2.45 6.36 -2.64
CA LEU A 54 3.76 6.89 -2.23
C LEU A 54 3.77 7.23 -0.73
N VAL A 55 2.69 7.83 -0.24
CA VAL A 55 2.56 8.16 1.19
C VAL A 55 2.42 6.90 2.03
N LEU A 56 1.67 5.90 1.56
CA LEU A 56 1.54 4.61 2.26
C LEU A 56 2.84 3.80 2.26
N ALA A 57 3.71 3.95 1.24
CA ALA A 57 4.95 3.20 1.12
C ALA A 57 5.93 3.49 2.26
N ILE A 58 5.97 4.72 2.77
CA ILE A 58 6.88 5.13 3.85
C ILE A 58 6.63 4.34 5.15
N PRO A 59 5.44 4.38 5.77
CA PRO A 59 5.18 3.64 7.01
C PRO A 59 5.26 2.13 6.81
N VAL A 60 4.84 1.62 5.64
CA VAL A 60 4.95 0.18 5.32
C VAL A 60 6.42 -0.25 5.26
N SER A 61 7.28 0.53 4.60
CA SER A 61 8.72 0.25 4.53
C SER A 61 9.37 0.23 5.92
N ILE A 62 9.06 1.21 6.76
CA ILE A 62 9.58 1.29 8.14
C ILE A 62 9.14 0.08 8.96
N PHE A 63 7.86 -0.29 8.88
CA PHE A 63 7.31 -1.44 9.59
C PHE A 63 8.02 -2.74 9.20
N PHE A 64 8.18 -2.99 7.89
CA PHE A 64 8.86 -4.19 7.42
C PHE A 64 10.35 -4.19 7.77
N TYR A 65 11.03 -3.04 7.73
CA TYR A 65 12.41 -2.92 8.16
C TYR A 65 12.58 -3.36 9.63
N ILE A 66 11.69 -2.91 10.53
CA ILE A 66 11.74 -3.28 11.95
C ILE A 66 11.54 -4.80 12.14
N ILE A 67 10.55 -5.39 11.45
CA ILE A 67 10.29 -6.83 11.53
C ILE A 67 11.50 -7.63 11.05
N VAL A 68 12.03 -7.29 9.89
CA VAL A 68 13.17 -8.00 9.31
C VAL A 68 14.39 -7.85 10.21
N LYS A 69 14.67 -6.63 10.70
CA LYS A 69 15.76 -6.38 11.65
C LYS A 69 15.63 -7.24 12.91
N PHE A 70 14.44 -7.26 13.52
CA PHE A 70 14.18 -8.07 14.71
C PHE A 70 14.38 -9.57 14.46
N ALA A 71 13.89 -10.08 13.33
CA ALA A 71 14.06 -11.48 12.95
C ALA A 71 15.54 -11.86 12.75
N LEU A 72 16.31 -10.98 12.09
CA LEU A 72 17.74 -11.18 11.86
C LEU A 72 18.55 -11.12 13.16
N GLU A 73 18.28 -10.16 14.04
CA GLU A 73 18.92 -10.04 15.35
C GLU A 73 18.64 -11.27 16.22
N LYS A 74 17.39 -11.74 16.25
CA LYS A 74 17.01 -12.96 16.96
C LYS A 74 17.79 -14.18 16.45
N ARG A 75 17.93 -14.33 15.13
CA ARG A 75 18.69 -15.43 14.52
C ARG A 75 20.18 -15.34 14.86
N LYS A 76 20.78 -14.16 14.76
CA LYS A 76 22.20 -13.94 15.08
C LYS A 76 22.50 -14.29 16.54
N ASN A 77 21.63 -13.89 17.47
CA ASN A 77 21.79 -14.18 18.90
C ASN A 77 21.59 -15.68 19.22
N ALA A 78 20.76 -16.39 18.47
CA ALA A 78 20.63 -17.84 18.59
C ALA A 78 21.92 -18.56 18.15
N GLN A 79 22.48 -18.17 16.99
CA GLN A 79 23.74 -18.73 16.50
C GLN A 79 24.93 -18.45 17.41
N ALA A 80 25.00 -17.25 18.01
CA ALA A 80 26.07 -16.90 18.95
C ALA A 80 26.03 -17.75 20.25
N LYS A 81 24.86 -18.27 20.64
CA LYS A 81 24.71 -19.18 21.78
C LYS A 81 25.01 -20.64 21.48
N GLU A 82 24.99 -21.04 20.21
CA GLU A 82 25.35 -22.42 19.79
C GLU A 82 26.86 -22.61 19.64
N VAL A 83 27.62 -21.52 19.46
CA VAL A 83 29.07 -21.52 19.26
C VAL A 83 29.85 -21.25 20.56
N ALA A 84 29.16 -20.81 21.63
CA ALA A 84 29.72 -20.54 22.96
C ALA A 84 29.45 -21.71 23.91
#